data_AF-A0A948SA29-F1
#
_entry.id   AF-A0A948SA29-F1
#
_cell.length_a   1.000
_cell.length_b   1.000
_cell.length_c   1.000
_cell.angle_alpha   90.00
_cell.angle_beta   90.00
_cell.angle_gamma   90.00
#
_symmetry.space_group_name_H-M   'P 1'
#
loop_
_entity.id
_entity.type
_entity.pdbx_description
1 polymer ?
#
loop_
_entity_poly.entity_id
_entity_poly.type
_entity_poly.pdbx_seq_one_letter_code
_entity_poly.pdbx_strand_id
1 'polypeptide(L)'
;MTDKQKLLPAILVALIAGWAGWYFISGWGLVTLDCNDTPVQKVLSSIARQGGIKIETNLDPSTPVTIKVKRVPPLEALDIVAARTEAAWRLAYLGSPDVQTIESALAAFRSSQQAEGWSSFGGGGFSLIEPRSGIPLDLRRVVWNPSGTANLHDTLRQIAGETGALTAAPKDWNPDTVNTKGGEVRRVVPELFAKLGGHSREVFLLRRAPQRTENADADADQPRRGGGNWIGSNPVRDAGSRGPWGDPQQAAARAEAQIALLPKDEQPEARKDLDTMRQFWGELRNLPEDQRRAKAQEFFNSPAMQERMEQRRMAREAKMTPEQRNQRSRRYFDRKRAAKSESEPPTGGAAR
;
A
#
# COMPACT_ATOMS: atom_id res chain seq x y z
N MET A 1 -27.38 35.48 -46.73
CA MET A 1 -26.75 35.19 -45.42
C MET A 1 -25.26 35.34 -45.58
N THR A 2 -24.65 36.33 -44.92
CA THR A 2 -23.21 36.59 -44.99
C THR A 2 -22.44 35.46 -44.30
N ASP A 3 -21.23 35.13 -44.77
CA ASP A 3 -20.41 34.05 -44.18
C ASP A 3 -20.20 34.18 -42.66
N LYS A 4 -20.28 35.41 -42.14
CA LYS A 4 -20.26 35.72 -40.70
C LYS A 4 -21.43 35.11 -39.91
N GLN A 5 -22.61 34.92 -40.54
CA GLN A 5 -23.78 34.31 -39.90
C GLN A 5 -23.65 32.79 -39.74
N LYS A 6 -22.81 32.12 -40.56
CA LYS A 6 -22.53 30.67 -40.43
C LYS A 6 -21.38 30.37 -39.45
N LEU A 7 -20.52 31.36 -39.19
CA LEU A 7 -19.34 31.21 -38.32
C LEU A 7 -19.72 31.10 -36.83
N LEU A 8 -20.70 31.90 -36.39
CA LEU A 8 -21.22 31.85 -35.01
C LEU A 8 -21.76 30.48 -34.57
N PRO A 9 -22.68 29.82 -35.32
CA PRO A 9 -23.18 28.50 -34.94
C PRO A 9 -22.08 27.43 -34.99
N ALA A 10 -21.11 27.51 -35.92
CA ALA A 10 -19.98 26.59 -35.98
C ALA A 10 -19.08 26.70 -34.74
N ILE A 11 -18.77 27.92 -34.28
CA ILE A 11 -18.01 28.14 -33.03
C ILE A 11 -18.79 27.60 -31.83
N LEU A 12 -20.10 27.84 -31.76
CA LEU A 12 -20.93 27.36 -30.65
C LEU A 12 -20.92 25.81 -30.58
N VAL A 13 -21.07 25.14 -31.73
CA VAL A 13 -20.99 23.67 -31.80
C VAL A 13 -19.62 23.15 -31.37
N ALA A 14 -18.53 23.79 -31.81
CA ALA A 14 -17.17 23.42 -31.41
C ALA A 14 -16.95 23.60 -29.89
N LEU A 15 -17.48 24.67 -29.29
CA LEU A 15 -17.41 24.91 -27.85
C LEU A 15 -18.22 23.88 -27.08
N ILE A 16 -19.43 23.53 -27.53
CA ILE A 16 -20.26 22.49 -26.90
C ILE A 16 -19.58 21.13 -26.99
N ALA A 17 -19.04 20.77 -28.15
CA ALA A 17 -18.32 19.51 -28.35
C ALA A 17 -17.03 19.46 -27.49
N GLY A 18 -16.28 20.57 -27.43
CA GLY A 18 -15.10 20.70 -26.58
C GLY A 18 -15.43 20.59 -25.09
N TRP A 19 -16.52 21.24 -24.64
CA TRP A 19 -17.01 21.15 -23.27
C TRP A 19 -17.51 19.75 -22.92
N ALA A 20 -18.27 19.12 -23.81
CA ALA A 20 -18.73 17.74 -23.63
C ALA A 20 -17.53 16.77 -23.55
N GLY A 21 -16.58 16.89 -24.48
CA GLY A 21 -15.34 16.11 -24.47
C GLY A 21 -14.55 16.30 -23.17
N TRP A 22 -14.37 17.55 -22.73
CA TRP A 22 -13.73 17.85 -21.45
C TRP A 22 -14.48 17.26 -20.26
N TYR A 23 -15.81 17.36 -20.24
CA TYR A 23 -16.64 16.82 -19.15
C TYR A 23 -16.54 15.29 -19.07
N PHE A 24 -16.52 14.60 -20.21
CA PHE A 24 -16.31 13.15 -20.25
C PHE A 24 -14.91 12.78 -19.79
N ILE A 25 -13.87 13.48 -20.24
CA ILE A 25 -12.47 13.20 -19.88
C ILE A 25 -12.20 13.50 -18.40
N SER A 26 -12.71 14.62 -17.88
CA SER A 26 -12.51 15.04 -16.49
C SER A 26 -13.24 14.15 -15.47
N GLY A 27 -14.31 13.47 -15.87
CA GLY A 27 -14.98 12.46 -15.06
C GLY A 27 -14.44 11.04 -15.24
N TRP A 28 -13.61 10.80 -16.26
CA TRP A 28 -13.17 9.44 -16.58
C TRP A 28 -12.17 8.93 -15.55
N GLY A 29 -12.40 7.72 -15.04
CA GLY A 29 -11.56 7.11 -14.01
C GLY A 29 -11.87 7.55 -12.58
N LEU A 30 -12.82 8.47 -12.35
CA LEU A 30 -13.29 8.81 -11.00
C LEU A 30 -14.43 7.89 -10.57
N VAL A 31 -14.46 7.57 -9.28
CA VAL A 31 -15.42 6.66 -8.67
C VAL A 31 -16.52 7.45 -7.97
N THR A 32 -17.78 7.10 -8.27
CA THR A 32 -18.95 7.56 -7.52
C THR A 32 -19.73 6.34 -7.02
N LEU A 33 -19.95 6.27 -5.71
CA LEU A 33 -20.67 5.18 -5.05
C LEU A 33 -21.58 5.77 -3.97
N ASP A 34 -22.83 5.35 -3.95
CA ASP A 34 -23.75 5.52 -2.82
C ASP A 34 -24.30 4.12 -2.51
N CYS A 35 -23.72 3.47 -1.51
CA CYS A 35 -23.98 2.09 -1.13
C CYS A 35 -24.28 2.03 0.36
N ASN A 36 -25.36 1.34 0.71
CA ASN A 36 -25.74 1.07 2.09
C ASN A 36 -25.91 -0.44 2.25
N ASP A 37 -25.10 -1.03 3.14
CA ASP A 37 -25.06 -2.48 3.39
C ASP A 37 -24.92 -3.35 2.13
N THR A 38 -24.18 -2.85 1.13
CA THR A 38 -23.96 -3.55 -0.14
C THR A 38 -22.86 -4.60 0.02
N PRO A 39 -22.98 -5.81 -0.54
CA PRO A 39 -21.91 -6.80 -0.54
C PRO A 39 -20.59 -6.26 -1.12
N VAL A 40 -19.47 -6.49 -0.41
CA VAL A 40 -18.15 -5.95 -0.76
C VAL A 40 -17.74 -6.31 -2.19
N GLN A 41 -18.10 -7.49 -2.68
CA GLN A 41 -17.80 -7.90 -4.06
C GLN A 41 -18.39 -6.93 -5.08
N LYS A 42 -19.66 -6.52 -4.90
CA LYS A 42 -20.33 -5.56 -5.81
C LYS A 42 -19.66 -4.19 -5.75
N VAL A 43 -19.28 -3.74 -4.54
CA VAL A 43 -18.58 -2.47 -4.34
C VAL A 43 -17.23 -2.49 -5.06
N LEU A 44 -16.41 -3.53 -4.84
CA LEU A 44 -15.09 -3.66 -5.47
C LEU A 44 -15.19 -3.79 -7.00
N SER A 45 -16.15 -4.56 -7.53
CA SER A 45 -16.37 -4.65 -8.98
C SER A 45 -16.75 -3.29 -9.58
N SER A 46 -17.52 -2.48 -8.86
CA SER A 46 -17.86 -1.11 -9.30
C SER A 46 -16.63 -0.19 -9.33
N ILE A 47 -15.79 -0.25 -8.29
CA ILE A 47 -14.51 0.50 -8.25
C ILE A 47 -13.60 0.05 -9.40
N ALA A 48 -13.43 -1.26 -9.58
CA ALA A 48 -12.60 -1.84 -10.63
C ALA A 48 -13.03 -1.39 -12.03
N ARG A 49 -14.35 -1.44 -12.31
CA ARG A 49 -14.92 -1.03 -13.59
C ARG A 49 -14.82 0.47 -13.85
N GLN A 50 -15.14 1.31 -12.87
CA GLN A 50 -15.07 2.77 -13.02
C GLN A 50 -13.63 3.27 -13.10
N GLY A 51 -12.72 2.68 -12.31
CA GLY A 51 -11.32 3.08 -12.21
C GLY A 51 -10.38 2.42 -13.20
N GLY A 52 -10.84 1.40 -13.95
CA GLY A 52 -9.99 0.64 -14.86
C GLY A 52 -8.85 -0.08 -14.14
N ILE A 53 -9.09 -0.59 -12.94
CA ILE A 53 -8.09 -1.31 -12.13
C ILE A 53 -8.55 -2.74 -11.83
N LYS A 54 -7.61 -3.68 -11.75
CA LYS A 54 -7.90 -5.04 -11.29
C LYS A 54 -7.76 -5.09 -9.78
N ILE A 55 -8.79 -5.55 -9.09
CA ILE A 55 -8.80 -5.74 -7.63
C ILE A 55 -9.04 -7.21 -7.35
N GLU A 56 -8.22 -7.81 -6.50
CA GLU A 56 -8.43 -9.16 -5.97
C GLU A 56 -8.56 -9.05 -4.46
N THR A 57 -9.42 -9.86 -3.85
CA THR A 57 -9.63 -9.85 -2.41
C THR A 57 -9.83 -11.24 -1.83
N ASN A 58 -9.44 -11.41 -0.57
CA ASN A 58 -9.76 -12.59 0.23
C ASN A 58 -10.84 -12.32 1.29
N LEU A 59 -11.52 -11.17 1.20
CA LEU A 59 -12.68 -10.86 2.02
C LEU A 59 -13.85 -11.76 1.64
N ASP A 60 -14.70 -12.08 2.61
CA ASP A 60 -15.98 -12.74 2.32
C ASP A 60 -16.79 -11.86 1.36
N PRO A 61 -17.16 -12.35 0.15
CA PRO A 61 -17.89 -11.59 -0.85
C PRO A 61 -19.19 -10.97 -0.36
N SER A 62 -19.81 -11.58 0.66
CA SER A 62 -21.07 -11.15 1.27
C SER A 62 -20.91 -10.07 2.35
N THR A 63 -19.68 -9.74 2.75
CA THR A 63 -19.40 -8.71 3.78
C THR A 63 -20.11 -7.41 3.42
N PRO A 64 -21.04 -6.89 4.25
CA PRO A 64 -21.74 -5.65 3.94
C PRO A 64 -20.81 -4.44 4.11
N VAL A 65 -20.90 -3.50 3.17
CA VAL A 65 -20.11 -2.26 3.18
C VAL A 65 -21.02 -1.08 2.87
N THR A 66 -20.95 -0.07 3.73
CA THR A 66 -21.59 1.23 3.55
C THR A 66 -20.54 2.26 3.15
N ILE A 67 -20.70 2.86 1.97
CA ILE A 67 -19.78 3.83 1.39
C ILE A 67 -20.55 4.88 0.59
N LYS A 68 -20.24 6.15 0.84
CA LYS A 68 -20.75 7.28 0.07
C LYS A 68 -19.60 8.17 -0.37
N VAL A 69 -19.25 8.10 -1.65
CA VAL A 69 -18.17 8.88 -2.26
C VAL A 69 -18.63 9.42 -3.60
N LYS A 70 -18.20 10.64 -3.93
CA LYS A 70 -18.57 11.32 -5.17
C LYS A 70 -17.31 11.81 -5.87
N ARG A 71 -17.05 11.28 -7.07
CA ARG A 71 -15.93 11.67 -7.94
C ARG A 71 -14.55 11.58 -7.26
N VAL A 72 -14.29 10.49 -6.53
CA VAL A 72 -12.99 10.26 -5.87
C VAL A 72 -12.08 9.37 -6.74
N PRO A 73 -10.74 9.48 -6.65
CA PRO A 73 -9.85 8.54 -7.33
C PRO A 73 -10.09 7.07 -6.91
N PRO A 74 -9.82 6.08 -7.78
CA PRO A 74 -10.09 4.68 -7.48
C PRO A 74 -9.35 4.16 -6.25
N LEU A 75 -8.13 4.66 -6.01
CA LEU A 75 -7.34 4.27 -4.84
C LEU A 75 -7.88 4.87 -3.55
N GLU A 76 -8.47 6.07 -3.60
CA GLU A 76 -9.14 6.65 -2.44
C GLU A 76 -10.41 5.84 -2.11
N ALA A 77 -11.21 5.48 -3.12
CA ALA A 77 -12.36 4.60 -2.92
C ALA A 77 -11.95 3.24 -2.33
N LEU A 78 -10.88 2.63 -2.86
CA LEU A 78 -10.33 1.37 -2.36
C LEU A 78 -9.83 1.49 -0.92
N ASP A 79 -9.17 2.58 -0.57
CA ASP A 79 -8.66 2.85 0.77
C ASP A 79 -9.79 3.06 1.79
N ILE A 80 -10.88 3.72 1.39
CA ILE A 80 -12.09 3.81 2.21
C ILE A 80 -12.68 2.42 2.42
N VAL A 81 -12.84 1.59 1.37
CA VAL A 81 -13.34 0.21 1.53
C VAL A 81 -12.43 -0.60 2.45
N ALA A 82 -11.11 -0.47 2.32
CA ALA A 82 -10.15 -1.14 3.19
C ALA A 82 -10.31 -0.71 4.65
N ALA A 83 -10.44 0.59 4.92
CA ALA A 83 -10.69 1.12 6.26
C ALA A 83 -12.01 0.57 6.85
N ARG A 84 -13.09 0.50 6.04
CA ARG A 84 -14.40 0.01 6.47
C ARG A 84 -14.42 -1.50 6.72
N THR A 85 -13.53 -2.26 6.11
CA THR A 85 -13.48 -3.74 6.22
C THR A 85 -12.35 -4.24 7.11
N GLU A 86 -11.66 -3.34 7.83
CA GLU A 86 -10.44 -3.65 8.58
C GLU A 86 -9.39 -4.39 7.72
N ALA A 87 -9.35 -4.06 6.43
CA ALA A 87 -8.44 -4.62 5.45
C ALA A 87 -7.29 -3.65 5.15
N ALA A 88 -6.27 -4.16 4.48
CA ALA A 88 -5.21 -3.38 3.87
C ALA A 88 -5.12 -3.75 2.40
N TRP A 89 -4.85 -2.77 1.55
CA TRP A 89 -4.61 -3.00 0.14
C TRP A 89 -3.16 -2.70 -0.24
N ARG A 90 -2.71 -3.29 -1.34
CA ARG A 90 -1.40 -2.98 -1.94
C ARG A 90 -1.40 -3.24 -3.44
N LEU A 91 -0.55 -2.50 -4.16
CA LEU A 91 -0.24 -2.77 -5.55
C LEU A 91 0.69 -4.00 -5.65
N ALA A 92 0.36 -4.92 -6.55
CA ALA A 92 1.18 -6.09 -6.85
C ALA A 92 1.35 -6.29 -8.35
N TYR A 93 2.56 -6.70 -8.74
CA TYR A 93 2.89 -7.22 -10.06
C TYR A 93 3.27 -8.69 -9.93
N LEU A 94 2.47 -9.56 -10.52
CA LEU A 94 2.76 -10.98 -10.61
C LEU A 94 3.26 -11.29 -12.01
N GLY A 95 4.36 -12.02 -12.14
CA GLY A 95 4.85 -12.51 -13.42
C GLY A 95 5.10 -14.02 -13.39
N SER A 96 4.89 -14.69 -14.52
CA SER A 96 5.19 -16.12 -14.71
C SER A 96 5.38 -16.44 -16.20
N PRO A 97 5.94 -17.62 -16.54
CA PRO A 97 6.02 -18.08 -17.94
C PRO A 97 4.66 -18.23 -18.62
N ASP A 98 3.60 -18.55 -17.86
CA ASP A 98 2.25 -18.83 -18.37
C ASP A 98 1.16 -18.12 -17.53
N VAL A 99 0.01 -17.84 -18.13
CA VAL A 99 -1.08 -17.11 -17.45
C VAL A 99 -1.77 -17.96 -16.39
N GLN A 100 -1.83 -19.28 -16.57
CA GLN A 100 -2.50 -20.20 -15.65
C GLN A 100 -1.84 -20.21 -14.27
N THR A 101 -0.52 -20.10 -14.22
CA THR A 101 0.27 -20.01 -12.98
C THR A 101 -0.09 -18.74 -12.18
N ILE A 102 -0.22 -17.58 -12.84
CA ILE A 102 -0.69 -16.34 -12.19
C ILE A 102 -2.12 -16.52 -11.64
N GLU A 103 -3.04 -17.08 -12.44
CA GLU A 103 -4.43 -17.23 -12.00
C GLU A 103 -4.57 -18.23 -10.84
N SER A 104 -3.72 -19.27 -10.80
CA SER A 104 -3.64 -20.21 -9.69
C SER A 104 -3.15 -19.53 -8.40
N ALA A 105 -2.14 -18.66 -8.50
CA ALA A 105 -1.69 -17.86 -7.35
C ALA A 105 -2.80 -16.92 -6.86
N LEU A 106 -3.52 -16.26 -7.77
CA LEU A 106 -4.65 -15.40 -7.38
C LEU A 106 -5.82 -16.20 -6.79
N ALA A 107 -6.06 -17.43 -7.24
CA ALA A 107 -7.04 -18.32 -6.64
C ALA A 107 -6.64 -18.71 -5.20
N ALA A 108 -5.36 -19.03 -4.97
CA ALA A 108 -4.84 -19.27 -3.62
C ALA A 108 -5.03 -18.04 -2.73
N PHE A 109 -4.72 -16.83 -3.23
CA PHE A 109 -4.95 -15.58 -2.51
C PHE A 109 -6.41 -15.41 -2.08
N ARG A 110 -7.36 -15.56 -3.00
CA ARG A 110 -8.81 -15.45 -2.71
C ARG A 110 -9.25 -16.45 -1.65
N SER A 111 -8.66 -17.64 -1.66
CA SER A 111 -8.92 -18.73 -0.71
C SER A 111 -8.19 -18.57 0.62
N SER A 112 -7.46 -17.47 0.83
CA SER A 112 -6.56 -17.25 1.97
C SER A 112 -5.50 -18.35 2.15
N GLN A 113 -5.16 -19.06 1.06
CA GLN A 113 -4.11 -20.06 1.01
C GLN A 113 -2.78 -19.42 0.57
N GLN A 114 -1.68 -20.10 0.88
CA GLN A 114 -0.38 -19.72 0.37
C GLN A 114 -0.22 -20.18 -1.08
N ALA A 115 0.25 -19.31 -1.96
CA ALA A 115 0.72 -19.68 -3.29
C ALA A 115 2.10 -20.33 -3.15
N GLU A 116 2.11 -21.66 -3.04
CA GLU A 116 3.33 -22.47 -2.97
C GLU A 116 4.16 -22.35 -4.26
N GLY A 117 5.48 -22.51 -4.15
CA GLY A 117 6.37 -22.39 -5.30
C GLY A 117 6.62 -20.96 -5.80
N TRP A 118 6.07 -19.93 -5.15
CA TRP A 118 6.35 -18.53 -5.50
C TRP A 118 7.45 -17.93 -4.62
N SER A 119 8.13 -16.93 -5.17
CA SER A 119 8.94 -15.95 -4.45
C SER A 119 8.23 -14.61 -4.52
N SER A 120 8.14 -13.90 -3.39
CA SER A 120 7.66 -12.52 -3.38
C SER A 120 8.68 -11.57 -2.79
N PHE A 121 8.66 -10.36 -3.33
CA PHE A 121 9.53 -9.28 -2.95
C PHE A 121 8.65 -8.06 -2.65
N GLY A 122 8.85 -7.48 -1.48
CA GLY A 122 7.97 -6.43 -0.98
C GLY A 122 8.36 -6.04 0.42
N GLY A 123 8.77 -4.78 0.59
CA GLY A 123 8.85 -4.15 1.90
C GLY A 123 7.44 -4.01 2.49
N GLY A 124 7.33 -3.99 3.82
CA GLY A 124 6.04 -3.87 4.53
C GLY A 124 5.14 -2.82 3.87
N GLY A 125 3.95 -3.25 3.44
CA GLY A 125 3.11 -2.60 2.43
C GLY A 125 2.44 -1.29 2.83
N PHE A 126 3.21 -0.33 3.32
CA PHE A 126 2.74 1.03 3.57
C PHE A 126 3.67 2.04 2.91
N SER A 127 3.07 3.04 2.28
CA SER A 127 3.79 4.22 1.80
C SER A 127 4.57 4.84 2.96
N LEU A 128 5.84 5.17 2.73
CA LEU A 128 6.63 5.90 3.73
C LEU A 128 6.15 7.36 3.83
N ILE A 129 5.52 7.82 2.76
CA ILE A 129 5.06 9.19 2.56
C ILE A 129 3.53 9.17 2.50
N GLU A 130 2.90 9.91 3.40
CA GLU A 130 1.44 10.07 3.45
C GLU A 130 1.11 11.49 2.98
N PRO A 131 0.37 11.67 1.87
CA PRO A 131 0.02 13.00 1.37
C PRO A 131 -0.86 13.76 2.36
N ARG A 132 -0.77 15.09 2.41
CA ARG A 132 -1.62 15.89 3.32
C ARG A 132 -3.10 15.76 3.01
N SER A 133 -3.44 15.58 1.73
CA SER A 133 -4.80 15.32 1.28
C SER A 133 -5.38 14.02 1.84
N GLY A 134 -4.56 13.12 2.37
CA GLY A 134 -4.97 11.78 2.80
C GLY A 134 -5.33 10.84 1.63
N ILE A 135 -5.22 11.31 0.38
CA ILE A 135 -5.42 10.50 -0.82
C ILE A 135 -4.20 9.58 -0.97
N PRO A 136 -4.37 8.26 -1.11
CA PRO A 136 -3.23 7.37 -1.28
C PRO A 136 -2.44 7.65 -2.57
N LEU A 137 -1.12 7.49 -2.50
CA LEU A 137 -0.26 7.59 -3.67
C LEU A 137 -0.52 6.44 -4.66
N ASP A 138 -0.61 6.77 -5.95
CA ASP A 138 -0.69 5.77 -7.01
C ASP A 138 0.70 5.25 -7.38
N LEU A 139 1.11 4.16 -6.72
CA LEU A 139 2.43 3.56 -6.89
C LEU A 139 2.71 3.08 -8.32
N ARG A 140 1.68 2.95 -9.17
CA ARG A 140 1.83 2.65 -10.60
C ARG A 140 2.59 3.73 -11.37
N ARG A 141 2.53 4.97 -10.88
CA ARG A 141 3.14 6.15 -11.49
C ARG A 141 4.54 6.45 -10.97
N VAL A 142 5.03 5.68 -9.99
CA VAL A 142 6.42 5.80 -9.54
C VAL A 142 7.34 5.59 -10.74
N VAL A 143 8.32 6.47 -10.91
CA VAL A 143 9.36 6.30 -11.93
C VAL A 143 10.46 5.45 -11.32
N TRP A 144 10.71 4.30 -11.93
CA TRP A 144 11.78 3.39 -11.56
C TRP A 144 12.93 3.49 -12.57
N ASN A 145 14.16 3.58 -12.07
CA ASN A 145 15.38 3.65 -12.86
C ASN A 145 16.24 2.42 -12.54
N PRO A 146 16.24 1.38 -13.39
CA PRO A 146 16.99 0.16 -13.13
C PRO A 146 18.48 0.43 -13.03
N SER A 147 19.15 -0.19 -12.04
CA SER A 147 20.61 -0.13 -11.91
C SER A 147 21.33 -1.34 -12.55
N GLY A 148 20.58 -2.22 -13.23
CA GLY A 148 21.08 -3.50 -13.74
C GLY A 148 21.27 -4.51 -12.61
N THR A 149 20.68 -5.70 -12.74
CA THR A 149 20.97 -6.83 -11.84
C THR A 149 21.19 -8.09 -12.68
N ALA A 150 21.72 -9.16 -12.09
CA ALA A 150 22.03 -10.37 -12.85
C ALA A 150 20.76 -11.11 -13.31
N ASN A 151 19.77 -11.26 -12.43
CA ASN A 151 18.62 -12.15 -12.64
C ASN A 151 17.28 -11.52 -12.25
N LEU A 152 16.19 -12.13 -12.70
CA LEU A 152 14.84 -11.61 -12.51
C LEU A 152 14.51 -11.36 -11.04
N HIS A 153 14.81 -12.29 -10.14
CA HIS A 153 14.46 -12.17 -8.72
C HIS A 153 15.17 -11.01 -8.04
N ASP A 154 16.44 -10.76 -8.36
CA ASP A 154 17.16 -9.60 -7.86
C ASP A 154 16.59 -8.28 -8.42
N THR A 155 16.17 -8.27 -9.69
CA THR A 155 15.47 -7.12 -10.28
C THR A 155 14.13 -6.88 -9.61
N LEU A 156 13.32 -7.92 -9.38
CA LEU A 156 12.03 -7.81 -8.71
C LEU A 156 12.19 -7.32 -7.27
N ARG A 157 13.26 -7.76 -6.58
CA ARG A 157 13.63 -7.27 -5.26
C ARG A 157 14.00 -5.80 -5.29
N GLN A 158 14.79 -5.37 -6.26
CA GLN A 158 15.14 -3.95 -6.44
C GLN A 158 13.88 -3.11 -6.68
N ILE A 159 13.02 -3.51 -7.63
CA ILE A 159 11.75 -2.84 -7.91
C ILE A 159 10.92 -2.70 -6.64
N ALA A 160 10.74 -3.79 -5.89
CA ALA A 160 9.97 -3.75 -4.65
C ALA A 160 10.62 -2.85 -3.58
N GLY A 161 11.95 -2.89 -3.49
CA GLY A 161 12.79 -2.05 -2.63
C GLY A 161 12.58 -0.57 -2.90
N GLU A 162 12.69 -0.15 -4.16
CA GLU A 162 12.72 1.26 -4.58
C GLU A 162 11.33 1.84 -4.87
N THR A 163 10.31 1.03 -5.13
CA THR A 163 8.97 1.54 -5.51
C THR A 163 7.93 1.32 -4.43
N GLY A 164 8.12 0.31 -3.57
CA GLY A 164 7.14 -0.12 -2.59
C GLY A 164 6.01 -0.98 -3.16
N ALA A 165 6.00 -1.26 -4.47
CA ALA A 165 5.09 -2.25 -5.04
C ALA A 165 5.49 -3.67 -4.60
N LEU A 166 4.51 -4.56 -4.41
CA LEU A 166 4.79 -5.99 -4.30
C LEU A 166 5.14 -6.53 -5.70
N THR A 167 6.21 -7.30 -5.80
CA THR A 167 6.52 -8.07 -7.00
C THR A 167 6.60 -9.55 -6.63
N ALA A 168 6.22 -10.44 -7.54
CA ALA A 168 6.34 -11.87 -7.31
C ALA A 168 6.47 -12.65 -8.61
N ALA A 169 7.18 -13.78 -8.53
CA ALA A 169 7.39 -14.73 -9.62
C ALA A 169 7.55 -16.17 -9.07
N PRO A 170 7.29 -17.22 -9.86
CA PRO A 170 7.65 -18.59 -9.50
C PRO A 170 9.13 -18.73 -9.13
N LYS A 171 9.42 -19.60 -8.15
CA LYS A 171 10.77 -19.84 -7.63
C LYS A 171 11.73 -20.38 -8.69
N ASP A 172 11.21 -21.23 -9.57
CA ASP A 172 11.89 -21.89 -10.67
C ASP A 172 12.03 -21.00 -11.91
N TRP A 173 11.29 -19.89 -11.99
CA TRP A 173 11.42 -18.92 -13.07
C TRP A 173 12.32 -17.75 -12.64
N ASN A 174 13.62 -17.87 -12.92
CA ASN A 174 14.62 -16.84 -12.63
C ASN A 174 15.61 -16.62 -13.79
N PRO A 175 15.15 -16.19 -14.98
CA PRO A 175 16.03 -15.93 -16.11
C PRO A 175 16.96 -14.73 -15.85
N ASP A 176 18.06 -14.67 -16.59
CA ASP A 176 18.96 -13.50 -16.61
C ASP A 176 18.21 -12.26 -17.10
N THR A 177 18.52 -11.09 -16.54
CA THR A 177 17.77 -9.89 -16.92
C THR A 177 18.30 -9.25 -18.18
N VAL A 178 17.39 -8.63 -18.91
CA VAL A 178 17.70 -7.78 -20.05
C VAL A 178 17.74 -6.32 -19.64
N ASN A 179 18.57 -5.53 -20.33
CA ASN A 179 18.62 -4.10 -20.11
C ASN A 179 17.23 -3.49 -20.33
N THR A 180 16.70 -2.85 -19.29
CA THR A 180 15.36 -2.30 -19.26
C THR A 180 15.46 -0.79 -19.13
N LYS A 181 14.70 -0.05 -19.94
CA LYS A 181 14.70 1.42 -19.85
C LYS A 181 13.91 1.84 -18.61
N GLY A 182 14.41 2.85 -17.90
CA GLY A 182 13.67 3.47 -16.79
C GLY A 182 12.36 4.11 -17.24
N GLY A 183 11.39 4.17 -16.32
CA GLY A 183 10.04 4.67 -16.60
C GLY A 183 9.05 4.36 -15.48
N GLU A 184 7.77 4.66 -15.72
CA GLU A 184 6.69 4.35 -14.77
C GLU A 184 6.58 2.83 -14.54
N VAL A 185 6.48 2.41 -13.28
CA VAL A 185 6.42 0.98 -12.89
C VAL A 185 5.35 0.21 -13.66
N ARG A 186 4.16 0.80 -13.87
CA ARG A 186 3.05 0.17 -14.62
C ARG A 186 3.38 -0.16 -16.08
N ARG A 187 4.39 0.46 -16.66
CA ARG A 187 4.87 0.19 -18.03
C ARG A 187 6.08 -0.73 -18.00
N VAL A 188 7.04 -0.39 -17.15
CA VAL A 188 8.35 -1.04 -17.14
C VAL A 188 8.27 -2.48 -16.64
N VAL A 189 7.48 -2.75 -15.58
CA VAL A 189 7.41 -4.10 -15.00
C VAL A 189 6.73 -5.10 -15.96
N PRO A 190 5.58 -4.78 -16.60
CA PRO A 190 5.03 -5.64 -17.64
C PRO A 190 5.97 -5.85 -18.83
N GLU A 191 6.67 -4.80 -19.27
CA GLU A 191 7.64 -4.89 -20.37
C GLU A 191 8.83 -5.80 -20.01
N LEU A 192 9.33 -5.72 -18.78
CA LEU A 192 10.38 -6.60 -18.26
C LEU A 192 9.94 -8.07 -18.36
N PHE A 193 8.76 -8.40 -17.84
CA PHE A 193 8.26 -9.78 -17.90
C PHE A 193 8.05 -10.26 -19.34
N ALA A 194 7.52 -9.40 -20.22
CA ALA A 194 7.32 -9.74 -21.63
C ALA A 194 8.64 -10.00 -22.36
N LYS A 195 9.68 -9.20 -22.11
CA LYS A 195 11.02 -9.40 -22.69
C LYS A 195 11.69 -10.69 -22.24
N LEU A 196 11.32 -11.20 -21.06
CA LEU A 196 11.79 -12.47 -20.51
C LEU A 196 10.92 -13.66 -20.96
N GLY A 197 10.04 -13.46 -21.94
CA GLY A 197 9.16 -14.51 -22.47
C GLY A 197 8.02 -14.91 -21.53
N GLY A 198 7.70 -14.07 -20.54
CA GLY A 198 6.63 -14.32 -19.59
C GLY A 198 5.41 -13.42 -19.77
N HIS A 199 4.45 -13.61 -18.88
CA HIS A 199 3.25 -12.81 -18.74
C HIS A 199 3.30 -12.02 -17.43
N SER A 200 2.50 -10.95 -17.36
CA SER A 200 2.39 -10.15 -16.15
C SER A 200 0.94 -9.79 -15.83
N ARG A 201 0.68 -9.58 -14.54
CA ARG A 201 -0.59 -9.08 -14.03
C ARG A 201 -0.36 -8.00 -12.99
N GLU A 202 -0.80 -6.79 -13.31
CA GLU A 202 -0.98 -5.70 -12.35
C GLU A 202 -2.30 -5.91 -11.58
N VAL A 203 -2.24 -5.89 -10.25
CA VAL A 203 -3.41 -6.12 -9.39
C VAL A 203 -3.30 -5.37 -8.07
N PHE A 204 -4.42 -4.83 -7.59
CA PHE A 204 -4.56 -4.33 -6.23
C PHE A 204 -5.10 -5.45 -5.33
N LEU A 205 -4.26 -5.92 -4.41
CA LEU A 205 -4.61 -6.99 -3.47
C LEU A 205 -5.23 -6.36 -2.22
N LEU A 206 -6.51 -6.59 -1.96
CA LEU A 206 -7.20 -6.17 -0.74
C LEU A 206 -7.33 -7.35 0.21
N ARG A 207 -6.62 -7.30 1.34
CA ARG A 207 -6.54 -8.40 2.30
C ARG A 207 -7.07 -7.98 3.66
N ARG A 208 -7.92 -8.80 4.29
CA ARG A 208 -8.28 -8.59 5.70
C ARG A 208 -7.03 -8.66 6.57
N ALA A 209 -6.83 -7.68 7.46
CA ALA A 209 -5.78 -7.81 8.45
C ALA A 209 -6.11 -9.04 9.33
N PRO A 210 -5.17 -9.97 9.57
CA PRO A 210 -5.42 -11.04 10.52
C PRO A 210 -5.80 -10.41 11.86
N GLN A 211 -6.98 -10.73 12.38
CA GLN A 211 -7.36 -10.31 13.72
C GLN A 211 -6.32 -10.90 14.67
N ARG A 212 -5.58 -10.02 15.36
CA ARG A 212 -4.67 -10.45 16.42
C ARG A 212 -5.56 -11.09 17.48
N THR A 213 -5.57 -12.42 17.53
CA THR A 213 -6.12 -13.14 18.68
C THR A 213 -5.29 -12.72 19.89
N GLU A 214 -5.96 -12.47 21.01
CA GLU A 214 -5.35 -11.91 22.24
C GLU A 214 -4.16 -12.75 22.76
N ASN A 215 -4.04 -14.01 22.35
CA ASN A 215 -3.00 -14.93 22.80
C ASN A 215 -1.81 -15.09 21.84
N ALA A 216 -1.77 -14.38 20.70
CA ALA A 216 -0.71 -14.54 19.70
C ALA A 216 0.64 -13.87 20.08
N ASP A 217 0.76 -13.35 21.30
CA ASP A 217 2.00 -12.69 21.78
C ASP A 217 2.98 -13.67 22.44
N ALA A 218 2.56 -14.90 22.76
CA ALA A 218 3.39 -15.89 23.44
C ALA A 218 4.16 -16.83 22.50
N ASP A 219 3.68 -17.08 21.27
CA ASP A 219 4.38 -17.93 20.31
C ASP A 219 5.32 -17.12 19.43
N ALA A 220 6.62 -17.16 19.76
CA ALA A 220 7.70 -16.55 18.98
C ALA A 220 7.81 -17.11 17.53
N ASP A 221 7.14 -18.23 17.24
CA ASP A 221 7.15 -18.93 15.95
C ASP A 221 5.99 -18.58 15.01
N GLN A 222 5.02 -17.74 15.42
CA GLN A 222 3.98 -17.34 14.47
C GLN A 222 4.53 -16.36 13.40
N PRO A 223 4.21 -16.57 12.11
CA PRO A 223 4.70 -15.73 11.02
C PRO A 223 4.30 -14.27 11.23
N ARG A 224 5.27 -13.48 11.70
CA ARG A 224 5.08 -12.09 12.12
C ARG A 224 4.60 -11.19 10.98
N ARG A 225 3.47 -10.52 11.24
CA ARG A 225 3.12 -9.10 11.00
C ARG A 225 3.48 -8.39 9.69
N GLY A 226 3.91 -9.09 8.65
CA GLY A 226 4.02 -8.53 7.31
C GLY A 226 3.03 -9.24 6.42
N GLY A 227 2.17 -8.50 5.72
CA GLY A 227 1.21 -9.05 4.74
C GLY A 227 1.82 -9.89 3.59
N GLY A 228 3.09 -10.31 3.68
CA GLY A 228 3.85 -11.05 2.69
C GLY A 228 3.60 -12.56 2.64
N ASN A 229 3.11 -13.21 3.69
CA ASN A 229 3.12 -14.70 3.72
C ASN A 229 2.11 -15.43 2.82
N TRP A 230 1.26 -14.73 2.05
CA TRP A 230 0.37 -15.46 1.13
C TRP A 230 1.08 -15.88 -0.14
N ILE A 231 2.14 -15.19 -0.56
CA ILE A 231 2.87 -15.52 -1.80
C ILE A 231 4.33 -15.80 -1.49
N GLY A 232 4.65 -17.08 -1.33
CA GLY A 232 6.03 -17.51 -1.17
C GLY A 232 6.73 -17.12 0.14
N SER A 233 7.97 -17.57 0.24
CA SER A 233 8.96 -17.10 1.21
C SER A 233 9.59 -15.81 0.67
N ASN A 234 9.72 -14.78 1.49
CA ASN A 234 10.57 -13.64 1.13
C ASN A 234 12.03 -14.01 1.45
N PRO A 235 12.87 -14.33 0.45
CA PRO A 235 14.22 -14.87 0.69
C PRO A 235 15.13 -13.88 1.44
N VAL A 236 14.74 -12.60 1.53
CA VAL A 236 15.49 -11.55 2.24
C VAL A 236 15.37 -11.66 3.76
N ARG A 237 14.30 -12.28 4.28
CA ARG A 237 14.11 -12.39 5.74
C ARG A 237 15.03 -13.41 6.41
N ASP A 238 15.54 -14.38 5.66
CA ASP A 238 16.32 -15.47 6.23
C ASP A 238 17.81 -15.10 6.45
N ALA A 239 18.30 -14.04 5.81
CA ALA A 239 19.73 -13.68 5.79
C ALA A 239 20.12 -12.49 6.70
N GLY A 240 19.51 -12.36 7.89
CA GLY A 240 19.99 -11.40 8.90
C GLY A 240 19.74 -9.92 8.58
N SER A 241 18.78 -9.59 7.71
CA SER A 241 18.42 -8.21 7.40
C SER A 241 17.79 -7.54 8.64
N ARG A 242 18.63 -6.79 9.37
CA ARG A 242 18.33 -6.16 10.67
C ARG A 242 17.39 -4.96 10.51
N GLY A 243 16.10 -5.23 10.44
CA GLY A 243 15.06 -4.26 10.82
C GLY A 243 13.81 -4.23 9.93
N PRO A 244 12.69 -3.71 10.46
CA PRO A 244 11.43 -3.60 9.73
C PRO A 244 11.50 -2.67 8.49
N TRP A 245 12.56 -1.87 8.38
CA TRP A 245 12.75 -0.88 7.33
C TRP A 245 13.60 -1.37 6.15
N GLY A 246 14.21 -2.56 6.23
CA GLY A 246 15.09 -3.08 5.18
C GLY A 246 16.39 -2.28 5.04
N ASP A 247 16.99 -2.31 3.85
CA ASP A 247 18.15 -1.49 3.50
C ASP A 247 17.77 0.01 3.51
N PRO A 248 18.43 0.85 4.34
CA PRO A 248 18.15 2.28 4.38
C PRO A 248 18.28 2.99 3.04
N GLN A 249 19.19 2.55 2.16
CA GLN A 249 19.35 3.17 0.85
C GLN A 249 18.12 2.91 -0.03
N GLN A 250 17.60 1.68 -0.01
CA GLN A 250 16.36 1.34 -0.72
C GLN A 250 15.15 2.08 -0.13
N ALA A 251 15.06 2.19 1.20
CA ALA A 251 14.00 2.94 1.86
C ALA A 251 14.06 4.44 1.51
N ALA A 252 15.26 5.00 1.43
CA ALA A 252 15.53 6.36 1.01
C ALA A 252 15.12 6.61 -0.45
N ALA A 253 15.52 5.73 -1.38
CA ALA A 253 15.14 5.80 -2.79
C ALA A 253 13.62 5.70 -2.95
N ARG A 254 12.97 4.79 -2.20
CA ARG A 254 11.51 4.66 -2.18
C ARG A 254 10.81 5.91 -1.72
N ALA A 255 11.28 6.51 -0.64
CA ALA A 255 10.68 7.73 -0.13
C ALA A 255 10.81 8.87 -1.15
N GLU A 256 11.97 9.05 -1.79
CA GLU A 256 12.14 10.06 -2.84
C GLU A 256 11.22 9.82 -4.04
N ALA A 257 11.10 8.57 -4.49
CA ALA A 257 10.25 8.19 -5.60
C ALA A 257 8.75 8.43 -5.28
N GLN A 258 8.34 8.24 -4.02
CA GLN A 258 7.00 8.55 -3.53
C GLN A 258 6.77 10.06 -3.38
N ILE A 259 7.75 10.82 -2.90
CA ILE A 259 7.68 12.29 -2.81
C ILE A 259 7.44 12.88 -4.20
N ALA A 260 8.06 12.33 -5.25
CA ALA A 260 7.85 12.81 -6.62
C ALA A 260 6.38 12.70 -7.10
N LEU A 261 5.57 11.86 -6.45
CA LEU A 261 4.13 11.72 -6.74
C LEU A 261 3.26 12.74 -6.01
N LEU A 262 3.79 13.43 -4.99
CA LEU A 262 3.04 14.45 -4.25
C LEU A 262 2.77 15.70 -5.11
N PRO A 263 1.72 16.46 -4.76
CA PRO A 263 1.57 17.84 -5.23
C PRO A 263 2.87 18.65 -5.05
N LYS A 264 3.23 19.49 -6.03
CA LYS A 264 4.53 20.17 -6.07
C LYS A 264 4.79 21.04 -4.84
N ASP A 265 3.73 21.59 -4.24
CA ASP A 265 3.72 22.38 -3.02
C ASP A 265 3.99 21.56 -1.75
N GLU A 266 3.66 20.25 -1.75
CA GLU A 266 3.93 19.35 -0.62
C GLU A 266 5.35 18.75 -0.66
N GLN A 267 6.00 18.69 -1.84
CA GLN A 267 7.29 18.03 -2.02
C GLN A 267 8.43 18.59 -1.15
N PRO A 268 8.62 19.92 -1.00
CA PRO A 268 9.74 20.46 -0.23
C PRO A 268 9.70 20.04 1.25
N GLU A 269 8.51 20.05 1.86
CA GLU A 269 8.36 19.63 3.25
C GLU A 269 8.57 18.12 3.41
N ALA A 270 8.02 17.32 2.49
CA ALA A 270 8.22 15.87 2.53
C ALA A 270 9.70 15.47 2.37
N ARG A 271 10.49 16.22 1.57
CA ARG A 271 11.95 16.03 1.49
C ARG A 271 12.65 16.40 2.79
N LYS A 272 12.29 17.54 3.39
CA LYS A 272 12.84 17.95 4.69
C LYS A 272 12.55 16.91 5.78
N ASP A 273 11.35 16.33 5.76
CA ASP A 273 10.97 15.26 6.68
C ASP A 273 11.77 13.99 6.46
N LEU A 274 11.97 13.61 5.20
CA LEU A 274 12.82 12.46 4.86
C LEU A 274 14.26 12.68 5.33
N ASP A 275 14.83 13.86 5.12
CA ASP A 275 16.20 14.18 5.55
C ASP A 275 16.32 14.17 7.08
N THR A 276 15.32 14.70 7.79
CA THR A 276 15.24 14.64 9.26
C THR A 276 15.23 13.19 9.74
N MET A 277 14.41 12.33 9.10
CA MET A 277 14.34 10.90 9.42
C MET A 277 15.67 10.19 9.11
N ARG A 278 16.33 10.52 7.98
CA ARG A 278 17.63 9.96 7.60
C ARG A 278 18.70 10.30 8.63
N GLN A 279 18.78 11.57 9.04
CA GLN A 279 19.71 12.03 10.08
C GLN A 279 19.46 11.29 11.39
N PHE A 280 18.21 11.25 11.85
CA PHE A 280 17.83 10.53 13.07
C PHE A 280 18.23 9.05 13.04
N TRP A 281 17.96 8.33 11.96
CA TRP A 281 18.34 6.91 11.83
C TRP A 281 19.86 6.71 11.70
N GLY A 282 20.55 7.65 11.04
CA GLY A 282 22.01 7.67 10.98
C GLY A 282 22.64 7.82 12.36
N GLU A 283 22.12 8.74 13.17
CA GLU A 283 22.56 8.94 14.55
C GLU A 283 22.26 7.72 15.43
N LEU A 284 21.06 7.13 15.34
CA LEU A 284 20.71 5.92 16.08
C LEU A 284 21.66 4.76 15.79
N ARG A 285 22.09 4.58 14.54
CA ARG A 285 23.00 3.49 14.16
C ARG A 285 24.35 3.57 14.89
N ASN A 286 24.83 4.79 15.12
CA ASN A 286 26.13 5.03 15.73
C ASN A 286 26.11 4.94 17.27
N LEU A 287 24.93 4.89 17.90
CA LEU A 287 24.79 4.80 19.35
C LEU A 287 24.84 3.35 19.88
N PRO A 288 25.27 3.14 21.13
CA PRO A 288 25.07 1.90 21.90
C PRO A 288 23.58 1.50 22.03
N GLU A 289 23.30 0.20 22.23
CA GLU A 289 21.91 -0.33 22.20
C GLU A 289 20.99 0.28 23.25
N ASP A 290 21.49 0.51 24.46
CA ASP A 290 20.81 1.16 25.57
C ASP A 290 20.43 2.61 25.22
N GLN A 291 21.34 3.35 24.58
CA GLN A 291 21.12 4.74 24.18
C GLN A 291 20.17 4.87 22.98
N ARG A 292 20.12 3.86 22.09
CA ARG A 292 19.19 3.85 20.95
C ARG A 292 17.73 3.93 21.38
N ARG A 293 17.35 3.20 22.43
CA ARG A 293 15.96 3.18 22.91
C ARG A 293 15.56 4.53 23.50
N ALA A 294 16.43 5.12 24.31
CA ALA A 294 16.21 6.44 24.90
C ALA A 294 16.07 7.52 23.82
N LYS A 295 16.99 7.57 22.85
CA LYS A 295 16.93 8.56 21.75
C LYS A 295 15.71 8.36 20.85
N ALA A 296 15.33 7.10 20.58
CA ALA A 296 14.11 6.83 19.84
C ALA A 296 12.87 7.31 20.59
N GLN A 297 12.80 7.06 21.89
CA GLN A 297 11.71 7.52 22.74
C GLN A 297 11.63 9.05 22.78
N GLU A 298 12.76 9.75 22.92
CA GLU A 298 12.81 11.21 22.89
C GLU A 298 12.28 11.77 21.55
N PHE A 299 12.78 11.25 20.43
CA PHE A 299 12.38 11.69 19.10
C PHE A 299 10.88 11.47 18.84
N PHE A 300 10.36 10.28 19.18
CA PHE A 300 8.93 9.98 18.99
C PHE A 300 8.03 10.71 20.00
N ASN A 301 8.55 11.12 21.16
CA ASN A 301 7.82 11.93 22.13
C ASN A 301 7.96 13.45 21.90
N SER A 302 8.76 13.88 20.92
CA SER A 302 8.86 15.30 20.57
C SER A 302 7.49 15.84 20.12
N PRO A 303 7.11 17.08 20.51
CA PRO A 303 5.81 17.65 20.15
C PRO A 303 5.53 17.64 18.64
N ALA A 304 6.55 17.97 17.83
CA ALA A 304 6.43 17.97 16.37
C ALA A 304 6.14 16.57 15.79
N MET A 305 6.78 15.52 16.32
CA MET A 305 6.51 14.15 15.87
C MET A 305 5.14 13.66 16.35
N GLN A 306 4.75 14.00 17.58
CA GLN A 306 3.43 13.69 18.14
C GLN A 306 2.32 14.32 17.31
N GLU A 307 2.44 15.61 16.94
CA GLU A 307 1.47 16.29 16.09
C GLU A 307 1.34 15.61 14.72
N ARG A 308 2.46 15.22 14.09
CA ARG A 308 2.45 14.49 12.81
C ARG A 308 1.78 13.12 12.93
N MET A 309 2.10 12.37 13.99
CA MET A 309 1.47 11.07 14.24
C MET A 309 -0.03 11.21 14.49
N GLU A 310 -0.45 12.26 15.22
CA GLU A 310 -1.85 12.59 15.46
C GLU A 310 -2.58 13.01 14.18
N GLN A 311 -1.99 13.87 13.34
CA GLN A 311 -2.55 14.24 12.05
C GLN A 311 -2.77 13.01 11.15
N ARG A 312 -1.78 12.11 11.06
CA ARG A 312 -1.91 10.84 10.33
C ARG A 312 -3.00 9.94 10.93
N ARG A 313 -3.08 9.87 12.26
CA ARG A 313 -4.13 9.12 12.96
C ARG A 313 -5.52 9.67 12.60
N MET A 314 -5.70 10.98 12.67
CA MET A 314 -6.96 11.66 12.35
C MET A 314 -7.36 11.45 10.90
N ALA A 315 -6.42 11.57 9.95
CA ALA A 315 -6.69 11.33 8.52
C ALA A 315 -7.20 9.90 8.25
N ARG A 316 -6.66 8.90 8.96
CA ARG A 316 -7.15 7.51 8.88
C ARG A 316 -8.49 7.32 9.57
N GLU A 317 -8.68 7.93 10.73
CA GLU A 317 -9.95 7.84 11.47
C GLU A 317 -11.11 8.52 10.76
N ALA A 318 -10.84 9.58 9.99
CA ALA A 318 -11.83 10.25 9.15
C ALA A 318 -12.46 9.29 8.11
N LYS A 319 -11.76 8.23 7.73
CA LYS A 319 -12.23 7.20 6.78
C LYS A 319 -13.08 6.11 7.45
N MET A 320 -13.08 6.02 8.78
CA MET A 320 -13.82 5.02 9.57
C MET A 320 -15.24 5.48 9.91
N THR A 321 -16.15 4.56 10.25
CA THR A 321 -17.49 4.96 10.74
C THR A 321 -17.37 5.48 12.19
N PRO A 322 -18.32 6.30 12.68
CA PRO A 322 -18.40 6.61 14.10
C PRO A 322 -18.38 5.35 15.00
N GLU A 323 -19.11 4.31 14.61
CA GLU A 323 -19.17 3.02 15.33
C GLU A 323 -17.81 2.31 15.33
N GLN A 324 -17.12 2.29 14.19
CA GLN A 324 -15.78 1.70 14.07
C GLN A 324 -14.75 2.44 14.90
N ARG A 325 -14.81 3.78 14.93
CA ARG A 325 -13.96 4.60 15.81
C ARG A 325 -14.22 4.24 17.28
N ASN A 326 -15.48 4.13 17.68
CA ASN A 326 -15.86 3.73 19.04
C ASN A 326 -15.37 2.31 19.38
N GLN A 327 -15.55 1.34 18.48
CA GLN A 327 -15.06 -0.04 18.69
C GLN A 327 -13.54 -0.08 18.80
N ARG A 328 -12.82 0.66 17.94
CA ARG A 328 -11.35 0.75 17.99
C ARG A 328 -10.86 1.38 19.30
N SER A 329 -11.51 2.45 19.76
CA SER A 329 -11.22 3.08 21.06
C SER A 329 -11.47 2.12 22.21
N ARG A 330 -12.59 1.37 22.21
CA ARG A 330 -12.87 0.32 23.22
C ARG A 330 -11.76 -0.72 23.24
N ARG A 331 -11.44 -1.35 22.10
CA ARG A 331 -10.32 -2.32 21.98
C ARG A 331 -8.98 -1.74 22.43
N TYR A 332 -8.74 -0.43 22.27
CA TYR A 332 -7.52 0.21 22.77
C TYR A 332 -7.52 0.32 24.30
N PHE A 333 -8.61 0.81 24.89
CA PHE A 333 -8.72 0.92 26.35
C PHE A 333 -8.74 -0.45 27.04
N ASP A 334 -9.39 -1.44 26.45
CA ASP A 334 -9.42 -2.82 26.99
C ASP A 334 -8.01 -3.42 27.02
N ARG A 335 -7.24 -3.26 25.94
CA ARG A 335 -5.82 -3.67 25.91
C ARG A 335 -4.96 -2.93 26.93
N LYS A 336 -5.19 -1.62 27.10
CA LYS A 336 -4.45 -0.82 28.08
C LYS A 336 -4.78 -1.24 29.52
N ARG A 337 -6.03 -1.62 29.79
CA ARG A 337 -6.47 -2.17 31.08
C ARG A 337 -5.83 -3.54 31.33
N ALA A 338 -5.89 -4.45 30.35
CA ALA A 338 -5.28 -5.78 30.44
C ALA A 338 -3.77 -5.74 30.71
N ALA A 339 -3.04 -4.89 29.97
CA ALA A 339 -1.59 -4.71 30.18
C ALA A 339 -1.27 -4.12 31.56
N LYS A 340 -2.13 -3.25 32.11
CA LYS A 340 -1.94 -2.70 33.45
C LYS A 340 -2.15 -3.77 34.52
N SER A 341 -3.19 -4.61 34.41
CA SER A 341 -3.43 -5.71 35.35
C SER A 341 -2.34 -6.78 35.34
N GLU A 342 -1.68 -7.01 34.20
CA GLU A 342 -0.57 -7.97 34.10
C GLU A 342 0.75 -7.43 34.70
N SER A 343 0.88 -6.10 34.75
CA SER A 343 2.06 -5.42 35.32
C SER A 343 2.01 -5.21 36.84
N GLU A 344 0.85 -5.38 37.48
CA GLU A 344 0.74 -5.34 38.94
C GLU A 344 1.15 -6.72 39.51
N PRO A 345 2.30 -6.83 40.22
CA PRO A 345 2.71 -8.10 40.81
C PRO A 345 1.61 -8.55 41.80
N PRO A 346 1.32 -9.86 41.90
CA PRO A 346 0.35 -10.36 42.86
C PRO A 346 0.77 -9.88 44.25
N THR A 347 0.03 -8.91 44.78
CA THR A 347 0.27 -8.38 46.12
C THR A 347 0.01 -9.52 47.08
N GLY A 348 1.10 -10.00 47.69
CA GLY A 348 1.15 -11.26 48.42
C GLY A 348 -0.04 -11.46 49.35
N GLY A 349 -0.78 -12.54 49.10
CA GLY A 349 -1.61 -13.15 50.12
C GLY A 349 -0.71 -13.56 51.27
N ALA A 350 -0.83 -12.84 52.39
CA ALA A 350 -0.17 -13.22 53.64
C ALA A 350 -0.61 -14.64 54.00
N ALA A 351 0.36 -15.56 54.03
CA ALA A 351 0.19 -16.86 54.63
C ALA A 351 -0.22 -16.67 56.10
N ARG A 352 -1.33 -17.28 56.49
CA ARG A 352 -1.73 -17.46 57.89
C ARG A 352 -1.31 -18.83 58.37
#